data_AF-A0A0R1WRI6-F1
#
_entry.id   AF-A0A0R1WRI6-F1
#
_cell.length_a   1.000
_cell.length_b   1.000
_cell.length_c   1.000
_cell.angle_alpha   90.00
_cell.angle_beta   90.00
_cell.angle_gamma   90.00
#
_symmetry.space_group_name_H-M   'P 1'
#
loop_
_entity.id
_entity.type
_entity.pdbx_description
1 polymer ?
#
loop_
_entity_poly.entity_id
_entity_poly.type
_entity_poly.pdbx_seq_one_letter_code
_entity_poly.pdbx_strand_id
1 'polypeptide(L)'
;MVDNVKDSTARKLLAKLPDGIQIVDKNQKILHTAIVNKKTNKISLPSDWLGTGTNANTGGNTGTDTENPSAGVDYYAGSIANGEITERYLLYQRDETVDEEPAVTKTVTFLRDVGSRMNMVGDGLTFLIHLRKTKFDNGVKGEVTDIYLNYDPENIVKTGNYTTTSPHPAYVKTADFGVGKQISVPINGIGENLSGKNVKAPKLLLTFNADKTMSIESATGYDNDGDSTGATGANYDVVVDMIATYSVQTAMSQMPETVNFFTGSASGDIALSGTTDFLENTSDGIEITFDNYFFVNTNNNVRTNSNAVFNSLKIRIPKEKFVNGYKFNLSSFLQPKGTRMTEDIKSNTGMWTSNPNAYDYFYLLNNPYIEIKSAAIDLPSQITYSSTITSGPITNNYFVPTISKVTPYKN
;
A
#
# COMPACT_ATOMS: atom_id res chain seq x y z
N MET A 1 35.28 -7.00 -65.15
CA MET A 1 34.86 -5.85 -64.30
C MET A 1 33.43 -6.13 -63.84
N VAL A 2 33.19 -6.63 -62.63
CA VAL A 2 32.04 -6.34 -61.72
C VAL A 2 32.30 -7.17 -60.45
N ASP A 3 33.30 -6.81 -59.63
CA ASP A 3 33.43 -7.40 -58.27
C ASP A 3 34.20 -6.48 -57.29
N ASN A 4 35.05 -5.57 -57.78
CA ASN A 4 35.82 -4.66 -56.90
C ASN A 4 35.01 -3.52 -56.25
N VAL A 5 33.78 -3.23 -56.69
CA VAL A 5 33.00 -2.08 -56.19
C VAL A 5 32.31 -2.40 -54.85
N LYS A 6 31.84 -3.64 -54.66
CA LYS A 6 31.20 -4.07 -53.39
C LYS A 6 32.20 -4.13 -52.23
N ASP A 7 33.44 -4.54 -52.50
CA ASP A 7 34.49 -4.65 -51.49
C ASP A 7 34.99 -3.27 -50.99
N SER A 8 35.16 -2.29 -51.87
CA SER A 8 35.56 -0.94 -51.45
C SER A 8 34.49 -0.22 -50.62
N THR A 9 33.22 -0.50 -50.89
CA THR A 9 32.08 0.09 -50.17
C THR A 9 31.90 -0.56 -48.80
N ALA A 10 32.07 -1.89 -48.72
CA ALA A 10 32.08 -2.64 -47.46
C ALA A 10 33.25 -2.23 -46.55
N ARG A 11 34.45 -2.02 -47.10
CA ARG A 11 35.62 -1.52 -46.34
C ARG A 11 35.43 -0.10 -45.83
N LYS A 12 34.79 0.78 -46.61
CA LYS A 12 34.42 2.14 -46.16
C LYS A 12 33.34 2.15 -45.08
N LEU A 13 32.47 1.13 -45.03
CA LEU A 13 31.46 0.97 -43.98
C LEU A 13 32.07 0.42 -42.68
N LEU A 14 33.02 -0.52 -42.79
CA LEU A 14 33.80 -1.03 -41.65
C LEU A 14 34.61 0.06 -40.92
N ALA A 15 35.09 1.07 -41.65
CA ALA A 15 35.78 2.23 -41.07
C ALA A 15 34.86 3.21 -40.31
N LYS A 16 33.54 3.01 -40.35
CA LYS A 16 32.54 3.82 -39.62
C LYS A 16 31.95 3.08 -38.41
N LEU A 17 32.36 1.84 -38.16
CA LEU A 17 31.94 1.12 -36.96
C LEU A 17 32.72 1.64 -35.75
N PRO A 18 32.10 1.69 -34.56
CA PRO A 18 32.81 2.07 -33.34
C PRO A 18 34.06 1.20 -33.14
N ASP A 19 35.23 1.83 -33.01
CA ASP A 19 36.50 1.13 -32.76
C ASP A 19 36.60 0.61 -31.32
N GLY A 20 35.68 0.99 -30.44
CA GLY A 20 35.63 0.52 -29.05
C GLY A 20 34.53 1.19 -28.22
N ILE A 21 34.42 0.74 -26.97
CA ILE A 21 33.54 1.28 -25.92
C ILE A 21 34.44 1.76 -24.78
N GLN A 22 34.18 2.97 -24.29
CA GLN A 22 34.80 3.51 -23.08
C GLN A 22 33.72 3.70 -22.02
N ILE A 23 34.00 3.24 -20.80
CA ILE A 23 33.20 3.53 -19.61
C ILE A 23 33.94 4.62 -18.85
N VAL A 24 33.26 5.75 -18.62
CA VAL A 24 33.82 6.91 -17.92
C VAL A 24 33.03 7.19 -16.64
N ASP A 25 33.70 7.75 -15.62
CA ASP A 25 33.02 8.24 -14.43
C ASP A 25 32.34 9.60 -14.66
N LYS A 26 31.63 10.10 -13.63
CA LYS A 26 30.95 11.40 -13.64
C LYS A 26 31.87 12.61 -13.91
N ASN A 27 33.19 12.43 -13.82
CA ASN A 27 34.20 13.46 -14.09
C ASN A 27 34.91 13.23 -15.44
N GLN A 28 34.35 12.36 -16.30
CA GLN A 28 34.92 11.95 -17.60
C GLN A 28 36.26 11.22 -17.53
N LYS A 29 36.63 10.67 -16.36
CA LYS A 29 37.81 9.80 -16.26
C LYS A 29 37.47 8.42 -16.83
N ILE A 30 38.30 7.92 -17.73
CA ILE A 30 38.14 6.57 -18.30
C ILE A 30 38.41 5.52 -17.22
N LEU A 31 37.39 4.73 -16.92
CA LEU A 31 37.46 3.59 -16.00
C LEU A 31 37.87 2.32 -16.75
N HIS A 32 37.25 2.10 -17.92
CA HIS A 32 37.47 0.91 -18.73
C HIS A 32 37.45 1.23 -20.22
N THR A 33 38.15 0.43 -21.03
CA THR A 33 38.19 0.58 -22.49
C THR A 33 38.23 -0.80 -23.14
N ALA A 34 37.22 -1.13 -23.94
CA ALA A 34 37.23 -2.30 -24.80
C ALA A 34 37.32 -1.87 -26.26
N ILE A 35 38.28 -2.42 -27.00
CA ILE A 35 38.53 -2.09 -28.40
C ILE A 35 38.05 -3.27 -29.26
N VAL A 36 37.54 -2.98 -30.45
CA VAL A 36 37.10 -4.02 -31.39
C VAL A 36 38.26 -4.91 -31.81
N ASN A 37 38.08 -6.23 -31.70
CA ASN A 37 38.99 -7.18 -32.30
C ASN A 37 38.73 -7.21 -33.82
N LYS A 38 39.61 -6.57 -34.59
CA LYS A 38 39.47 -6.41 -36.05
C LYS A 38 39.55 -7.73 -36.84
N LYS A 39 40.01 -8.83 -36.24
CA LYS A 39 39.97 -10.17 -36.86
C LYS A 39 38.61 -10.83 -36.73
N THR A 40 37.90 -10.57 -35.64
CA THR A 40 36.60 -11.21 -35.34
C THR A 40 35.41 -10.27 -35.46
N ASN A 41 35.65 -8.96 -35.66
CA ASN A 41 34.65 -7.88 -35.62
C ASN A 41 33.76 -7.91 -34.37
N LYS A 42 34.36 -8.21 -33.21
CA LYS A 42 33.66 -8.27 -31.92
C LYS A 42 34.33 -7.35 -30.91
N ILE A 43 33.51 -6.72 -30.07
CA ILE A 43 33.96 -6.06 -28.84
C ILE A 43 33.62 -7.01 -27.70
N SER A 44 34.63 -7.41 -26.93
CA SER A 44 34.45 -8.27 -25.76
C SER A 44 34.48 -7.38 -24.52
N LEU A 45 33.38 -7.40 -23.76
CA LEU A 45 33.30 -6.75 -22.46
C LEU A 45 33.53 -7.80 -21.38
N PRO A 46 34.54 -7.60 -20.49
CA PRO A 46 34.68 -8.40 -19.28
C PRO A 46 33.39 -8.33 -18.44
N SER A 47 32.91 -9.48 -17.94
CA SER A 47 31.62 -9.58 -17.24
C SER A 47 31.59 -8.80 -15.92
N ASP A 48 32.74 -8.58 -15.31
CA ASP A 48 32.96 -7.73 -14.14
C ASP A 48 32.69 -6.23 -14.42
N TRP A 49 32.72 -5.79 -15.69
CA TRP A 49 32.37 -4.41 -16.06
C TRP A 49 30.86 -4.16 -16.09
N LEU A 50 30.05 -5.22 -16.14
CA LEU A 50 28.59 -5.15 -16.24
C LEU A 50 27.88 -5.38 -14.90
N GLY A 51 28.65 -5.37 -13.80
CA GLY A 51 28.16 -5.72 -12.47
C GLY A 51 28.10 -7.23 -12.29
N THR A 52 28.81 -7.73 -11.27
CA THR A 52 28.81 -9.14 -10.91
C THR A 52 27.49 -9.53 -10.24
N GLY A 53 26.56 -10.07 -11.02
CA GLY A 53 25.52 -10.93 -10.47
C GLY A 53 26.16 -12.23 -9.98
N THR A 54 26.53 -12.31 -8.68
CA THR A 54 26.54 -13.53 -7.86
C THR A 54 26.92 -13.22 -6.40
N ASN A 55 26.00 -13.47 -5.48
CA ASN A 55 26.19 -14.08 -4.14
C ASN A 55 27.54 -13.88 -3.43
N ALA A 56 27.82 -12.67 -2.95
CA ALA A 56 28.82 -12.44 -1.91
C ALA A 56 28.17 -11.73 -0.72
N ASN A 57 27.62 -12.57 0.18
CA ASN A 57 27.21 -12.16 1.51
C ASN A 57 28.48 -11.96 2.36
N THR A 58 29.10 -10.79 2.26
CA THR A 58 30.15 -10.35 3.19
C THR A 58 30.19 -8.83 3.27
N GLY A 59 29.83 -8.31 4.45
CA GLY A 59 30.49 -7.15 5.04
C GLY A 59 29.94 -5.80 4.62
N GLY A 60 29.44 -5.06 5.61
CA GLY A 60 29.03 -3.68 5.45
C GLY A 60 30.16 -2.78 4.94
N ASN A 61 29.76 -1.73 4.23
CA ASN A 61 30.51 -0.49 4.22
C ASN A 61 29.54 0.69 4.02
N THR A 62 29.84 1.74 4.77
CA THR A 62 29.17 3.02 4.88
C THR A 62 29.23 3.81 3.57
N GLY A 63 28.24 3.60 2.71
CA GLY A 63 28.03 4.38 1.49
C GLY A 63 26.58 4.81 1.39
N THR A 64 26.36 6.12 1.39
CA THR A 64 25.07 6.78 1.11
C THR A 64 24.73 6.58 -0.36
N ASP A 65 24.15 5.43 -0.70
CA ASP A 65 23.33 5.31 -1.90
C ASP A 65 21.91 5.72 -1.51
N THR A 66 21.47 6.87 -1.99
CA THR A 66 20.12 7.42 -1.74
C THR A 66 19.04 6.61 -2.44
N GLU A 67 19.41 5.78 -3.43
CA GLU A 67 18.48 4.90 -4.14
C GLU A 67 18.48 3.46 -3.61
N ASN A 68 19.49 3.06 -2.82
CA ASN A 68 19.54 1.74 -2.15
C ASN A 68 20.16 1.85 -0.75
N PRO A 69 19.36 2.07 0.31
CA PRO A 69 19.89 2.19 1.67
C PRO A 69 20.63 0.92 2.12
N SER A 70 21.79 1.11 2.77
CA SER A 70 22.67 0.02 3.21
C SER A 70 22.35 -0.49 4.63
N ALA A 71 22.32 -1.83 4.77
CA ALA A 71 22.35 -2.65 5.99
C ALA A 71 21.47 -2.20 7.18
N GLY A 72 20.16 -2.26 6.96
CA GLY A 72 19.13 -2.60 7.95
C GLY A 72 18.18 -3.60 7.30
N VAL A 73 17.28 -4.22 8.06
CA VAL A 73 16.24 -5.12 7.50
C VAL A 73 15.27 -4.35 6.58
N ASP A 74 15.32 -3.02 6.61
CA ASP A 74 14.70 -2.10 5.67
C ASP A 74 15.43 -2.12 4.32
N TYR A 75 15.06 -3.09 3.48
CA TYR A 75 15.61 -3.25 2.14
C TYR A 75 14.51 -3.02 1.10
N TYR A 76 14.90 -2.50 -0.07
CA TYR A 76 13.97 -2.35 -1.18
C TYR A 76 13.75 -3.69 -1.88
N ALA A 77 12.60 -4.33 -1.64
CA ALA A 77 12.23 -5.59 -2.28
C ALA A 77 11.81 -5.45 -3.76
N GLY A 78 11.51 -4.22 -4.17
CA GLY A 78 10.88 -3.89 -5.44
C GLY A 78 9.78 -2.85 -5.25
N SER A 79 9.32 -2.28 -6.35
CA SER A 79 8.29 -1.25 -6.39
C SER A 79 6.88 -1.85 -6.43
N ILE A 80 6.05 -1.53 -5.43
CA ILE A 80 4.59 -1.75 -5.54
C ILE A 80 4.03 -0.98 -6.74
N ALA A 81 4.48 0.26 -6.96
CA ALA A 81 3.99 1.09 -8.06
C ALA A 81 4.26 0.44 -9.44
N ASN A 82 5.44 -0.18 -9.62
CA ASN A 82 5.79 -0.87 -10.88
C ASN A 82 5.24 -2.31 -10.97
N GLY A 83 4.56 -2.82 -9.94
CA GLY A 83 4.02 -4.18 -9.92
C GLY A 83 5.07 -5.27 -9.72
N GLU A 84 6.21 -4.94 -9.10
CA GLU A 84 7.30 -5.90 -8.83
C GLU A 84 7.03 -6.74 -7.57
N ILE A 85 6.03 -6.37 -6.76
CA ILE A 85 5.61 -7.10 -5.57
C ILE A 85 4.28 -7.79 -5.86
N THR A 86 4.23 -9.11 -5.64
CA THR A 86 3.07 -9.98 -5.91
C THR A 86 2.86 -10.99 -4.79
N GLU A 87 1.92 -11.92 -4.98
CA GLU A 87 1.60 -13.03 -4.07
C GLU A 87 1.29 -12.56 -2.65
N ARG A 88 0.64 -11.40 -2.56
CA ARG A 88 0.33 -10.74 -1.31
C ARG A 88 -0.90 -11.35 -0.67
N TYR A 89 -0.69 -12.21 0.32
CA TYR A 89 -1.76 -12.81 1.11
C TYR A 89 -1.77 -12.30 2.54
N LEU A 90 -2.96 -12.03 3.06
CA LEU A 90 -3.14 -11.52 4.40
C LEU A 90 -2.71 -12.56 5.44
N LEU A 91 -1.84 -12.14 6.36
CA LEU A 91 -1.44 -12.93 7.52
C LEU A 91 -2.00 -12.36 8.81
N TYR A 92 -2.20 -11.04 8.88
CA TYR A 92 -2.81 -10.38 10.04
C TYR A 92 -3.39 -9.04 9.60
N GLN A 93 -4.52 -8.66 10.19
CA GLN A 93 -5.12 -7.33 10.09
C GLN A 93 -5.52 -6.87 11.49
N ARG A 94 -5.23 -5.60 11.79
CA ARG A 94 -5.64 -4.95 13.03
C ARG A 94 -7.16 -4.83 13.11
N ASP A 95 -7.71 -5.04 14.31
CA ASP A 95 -9.07 -4.62 14.64
C ASP A 95 -9.06 -3.12 14.95
N GLU A 96 -9.47 -2.30 13.99
CA GLU A 96 -9.52 -0.84 14.13
C GLU A 96 -10.59 -0.36 15.13
N THR A 97 -11.44 -1.25 15.68
CA THR A 97 -12.40 -0.87 16.74
C THR A 97 -11.81 -0.88 18.14
N VAL A 98 -10.58 -1.40 18.28
CA VAL A 98 -9.88 -1.49 19.55
C VAL A 98 -8.72 -0.50 19.51
N ASP A 99 -8.70 0.42 20.47
CA ASP A 99 -7.57 1.32 20.65
C ASP A 99 -6.30 0.50 20.92
N GLU A 100 -5.26 0.69 20.09
CA GLU A 100 -3.97 0.07 20.34
C GLU A 100 -3.14 0.85 21.36
N GLU A 101 -2.44 0.12 22.21
CA GLU A 101 -1.42 0.65 23.12
C GLU A 101 -0.04 0.22 22.61
N PRO A 102 0.66 1.04 21.81
CA PRO A 102 1.89 0.63 21.11
C PRO A 102 3.06 0.31 22.04
N ALA A 103 3.00 0.77 23.29
CA ALA A 103 4.03 0.59 24.30
C ALA A 103 4.03 -0.82 24.93
N VAL A 104 3.03 -1.67 24.61
CA VAL A 104 2.91 -3.03 25.11
C VAL A 104 3.20 -4.00 23.98
N THR A 105 4.05 -5.00 24.22
CA THR A 105 4.30 -6.07 23.25
C THR A 105 3.00 -6.80 22.92
N LYS A 106 2.62 -6.80 21.64
CA LYS A 106 1.45 -7.50 21.12
C LYS A 106 1.86 -8.81 20.47
N THR A 107 1.24 -9.91 20.86
CA THR A 107 1.41 -11.19 20.17
C THR A 107 0.27 -11.40 19.19
N VAL A 108 0.59 -11.59 17.92
CA VAL A 108 -0.40 -11.85 16.86
C VAL A 108 -0.31 -13.30 16.38
N THR A 109 -1.47 -13.92 16.17
CA THR A 109 -1.58 -15.22 15.51
C THR A 109 -1.85 -15.00 14.03
N PHE A 110 -1.11 -15.68 13.16
CA PHE A 110 -1.31 -15.56 11.72
C PHE A 110 -2.59 -16.27 11.25
N LEU A 111 -3.25 -15.67 10.27
CA LEU A 111 -4.45 -16.20 9.61
C LEU A 111 -4.15 -17.42 8.71
N ARG A 112 -2.86 -17.67 8.43
CA ARG A 112 -2.37 -18.75 7.59
C ARG A 112 -1.16 -19.41 8.23
N ASP A 113 -0.90 -20.67 7.90
CA ASP A 113 0.34 -21.33 8.34
C ASP A 113 1.54 -20.69 7.65
N VAL A 114 2.45 -20.15 8.44
CA VAL A 114 3.71 -19.55 7.99
C VAL A 114 4.89 -20.54 8.08
N GLY A 115 4.64 -21.78 8.51
CA GLY A 115 5.66 -22.78 8.73
C GLY A 115 6.39 -22.60 10.07
N SER A 116 7.30 -23.53 10.38
CA SER A 116 8.02 -23.53 11.67
C SER A 116 9.15 -22.51 11.77
N ARG A 117 9.56 -21.92 10.63
CA ARG A 117 10.66 -20.97 10.50
C ARG A 117 10.36 -19.92 9.43
N MET A 118 9.11 -19.48 9.31
CA MET A 118 8.65 -18.60 8.21
C MET A 118 8.86 -19.23 6.82
N ASN A 119 8.99 -20.55 6.70
CA ASN A 119 9.36 -21.21 5.45
C ASN A 119 8.18 -21.51 4.51
N MET A 120 6.98 -21.02 4.83
CA MET A 120 5.78 -21.10 3.97
C MET A 120 5.30 -19.73 3.48
N VAL A 121 6.04 -18.67 3.81
CA VAL A 121 5.85 -17.35 3.22
C VAL A 121 6.74 -17.26 1.96
N GLY A 122 6.45 -16.34 1.05
CA GLY A 122 7.26 -16.11 -0.16
C GLY A 122 8.65 -15.54 0.14
N ASP A 123 9.02 -14.47 -0.54
CA ASP A 123 10.31 -13.80 -0.33
C ASP A 123 10.40 -13.07 1.02
N GLY A 124 9.25 -12.78 1.64
CA GLY A 124 9.22 -12.17 2.97
C GLY A 124 7.83 -11.77 3.46
N LEU A 125 7.84 -10.83 4.41
CA LEU A 125 6.66 -10.16 4.95
C LEU A 125 6.68 -8.66 4.66
N THR A 126 5.51 -8.11 4.30
CA THR A 126 5.24 -6.67 4.27
C THR A 126 4.44 -6.23 5.48
N PHE A 127 4.76 -5.05 6.02
CA PHE A 127 4.09 -4.44 7.15
C PHE A 127 3.51 -3.09 6.73
N LEU A 128 2.19 -2.99 6.66
CA LEU A 128 1.52 -1.70 6.56
C LEU A 128 1.38 -1.14 7.98
N ILE A 129 1.85 0.09 8.17
CA ILE A 129 1.98 0.72 9.48
C ILE A 129 1.51 2.18 9.42
N HIS A 130 1.09 2.71 10.56
CA HIS A 130 1.06 4.14 10.83
C HIS A 130 1.81 4.42 12.13
N LEU A 131 1.92 5.69 12.49
CA LEU A 131 2.51 6.08 13.76
C LEU A 131 1.42 6.65 14.67
N ARG A 132 1.55 6.37 15.96
CA ARG A 132 0.81 7.07 17.01
C ARG A 132 1.68 8.21 17.53
N LYS A 133 1.23 9.43 17.35
CA LYS A 133 1.87 10.66 17.80
C LYS A 133 1.37 11.02 19.20
N THR A 134 2.28 11.18 20.15
CA THR A 134 2.00 11.81 21.45
C THR A 134 2.67 13.19 21.47
N LYS A 135 1.88 14.26 21.54
CA LYS A 135 2.42 15.62 21.64
C LYS A 135 2.96 15.90 23.05
N PHE A 136 4.04 16.66 23.15
CA PHE A 136 4.56 17.22 24.39
C PHE A 136 4.72 18.73 24.27
N ASP A 137 4.31 19.46 25.31
CA ASP A 137 4.50 20.90 25.45
C ASP A 137 5.18 21.16 26.80
N ASN A 138 6.41 21.65 26.77
CA ASN A 138 7.24 21.86 27.96
C ASN A 138 7.26 20.65 28.92
N GLY A 139 7.41 19.44 28.36
CA GLY A 139 7.41 18.18 29.11
C GLY A 139 6.03 17.67 29.56
N VAL A 140 4.96 18.42 29.34
CA VAL A 140 3.58 17.99 29.64
C VAL A 140 3.04 17.16 28.49
N LYS A 141 2.59 15.94 28.80
CA LYS A 141 1.94 15.05 27.83
C LYS A 141 0.62 15.66 27.37
N GLY A 142 0.49 15.85 26.06
CA GLY A 142 -0.72 16.33 25.39
C GLY A 142 -1.52 15.20 24.73
N GLU A 143 -2.20 15.57 23.64
CA GLU A 143 -3.05 14.66 22.87
C GLU A 143 -2.25 13.54 22.19
N VAL A 144 -2.89 12.38 22.08
CA VAL A 144 -2.42 11.23 21.31
C VAL A 144 -3.28 11.09 20.07
N THR A 145 -2.66 11.10 18.89
CA THR A 145 -3.33 11.05 17.59
C THR A 145 -2.61 10.10 16.65
N ASP A 146 -3.32 9.55 15.66
CA ASP A 146 -2.69 8.82 14.58
C ASP A 146 -2.10 9.80 13.56
N ILE A 147 -0.95 9.45 12.99
CA ILE A 147 -0.32 10.20 11.91
C ILE A 147 0.12 9.23 10.80
N TYR A 148 -0.22 9.59 9.57
CA TYR A 148 0.15 8.82 8.38
C TYR A 148 1.61 9.04 8.00
N LEU A 149 2.19 8.03 7.37
CA LEU A 149 3.53 8.10 6.79
C LEU A 149 3.47 8.74 5.41
N ASN A 150 4.43 9.62 5.14
CA ASN A 150 4.76 10.09 3.80
C ASN A 150 6.11 9.50 3.40
N TYR A 151 6.07 8.41 2.62
CA TYR A 151 7.29 7.85 2.05
C TYR A 151 7.80 8.75 0.92
N ASP A 152 8.94 9.37 1.16
CA ASP A 152 9.59 10.27 0.23
C ASP A 152 11.12 10.09 0.33
N PRO A 153 11.75 9.42 -0.66
CA PRO A 153 13.20 9.18 -0.65
C PRO A 153 14.05 10.46 -0.60
N GLU A 154 13.48 11.60 -1.03
CA GLU A 154 14.14 12.91 -1.02
C GLU A 154 13.90 13.69 0.28
N ASN A 155 13.18 13.09 1.25
CA ASN A 155 12.77 13.73 2.52
C ASN A 155 11.97 15.03 2.31
N ILE A 156 11.12 15.11 1.29
CA ILE A 156 10.25 16.26 1.13
C ILE A 156 9.15 16.22 2.21
N VAL A 157 9.11 17.25 3.03
CA VAL A 157 8.11 17.36 4.12
C VAL A 157 6.71 17.47 3.53
N LYS A 158 5.79 16.66 4.04
CA LYS A 158 4.36 16.78 3.77
C LYS A 158 3.63 17.14 5.05
N THR A 159 3.04 18.33 5.09
CA THR A 159 2.30 18.82 6.26
C THR A 159 1.27 17.80 6.74
N GLY A 160 1.22 17.57 8.06
CA GLY A 160 0.30 16.62 8.69
C GLY A 160 0.69 15.14 8.55
N ASN A 161 1.89 14.84 8.04
CA ASN A 161 2.41 13.48 7.90
C ASN A 161 3.80 13.36 8.50
N TYR A 162 4.19 12.14 8.89
CA TYR A 162 5.57 11.82 9.23
C TYR A 162 6.32 11.46 7.94
N THR A 163 7.25 12.31 7.50
CA THR A 163 8.07 12.04 6.32
C THR A 163 9.18 11.04 6.64
N THR A 164 9.22 9.96 5.86
CA THR A 164 10.13 8.83 6.03
C THR A 164 10.81 8.46 4.70
N THR A 165 12.07 8.07 4.77
CA THR A 165 12.79 7.43 3.66
C THR A 165 12.71 5.92 3.70
N SER A 166 12.12 5.34 4.75
CA SER A 166 11.90 3.91 4.84
C SER A 166 10.73 3.52 3.94
N PRO A 167 10.91 2.57 3.01
CA PRO A 167 9.85 2.02 2.20
C PRO A 167 8.55 1.79 2.98
N HIS A 168 7.45 2.23 2.38
CA HIS A 168 6.11 2.00 2.90
C HIS A 168 5.27 1.24 1.86
N PRO A 169 4.76 0.03 2.17
CA PRO A 169 4.91 -0.72 3.42
C PRO A 169 6.36 -1.13 3.69
N ALA A 170 6.68 -1.47 4.94
CA ALA A 170 8.02 -1.94 5.31
C ALA A 170 8.20 -3.43 4.95
N TYR A 171 9.43 -3.84 4.61
CA TYR A 171 9.74 -5.21 4.15
C TYR A 171 10.72 -5.91 5.07
N VAL A 172 10.56 -7.23 5.22
CA VAL A 172 11.52 -8.11 5.92
C VAL A 172 11.66 -9.41 5.13
N LYS A 173 12.89 -9.82 4.80
CA LYS A 173 13.14 -11.09 4.08
C LYS A 173 12.80 -12.28 4.94
N THR A 174 12.33 -13.35 4.32
CA THR A 174 12.16 -14.66 4.97
C THR A 174 13.45 -15.11 5.66
N ALA A 175 14.61 -14.89 5.03
CA ALA A 175 15.92 -15.27 5.56
C ALA A 175 16.36 -14.49 6.81
N ASP A 176 15.78 -13.31 7.07
CA ASP A 176 16.11 -12.51 8.24
C ASP A 176 15.40 -13.02 9.50
N PHE A 177 14.28 -13.73 9.33
CA PHE A 177 13.54 -14.34 10.42
C PHE A 177 14.29 -15.54 11.00
N GLY A 178 14.32 -15.59 12.33
CA GLY A 178 14.72 -16.76 13.10
C GLY A 178 13.80 -16.89 14.30
N VAL A 179 13.50 -18.12 14.72
CA VAL A 179 12.68 -18.36 15.91
C VAL A 179 13.35 -17.74 17.13
N GLY A 180 12.63 -16.89 17.86
CA GLY A 180 13.12 -16.14 19.03
C GLY A 180 14.11 -15.02 18.71
N LYS A 181 14.46 -14.80 17.44
CA LYS A 181 15.34 -13.71 17.03
C LYS A 181 14.50 -12.43 16.85
N GLN A 182 14.85 -11.39 17.59
CA GLN A 182 14.27 -10.08 17.39
C GLN A 182 14.88 -9.41 16.14
N ILE A 183 14.01 -8.89 15.29
CA ILE A 183 14.30 -8.06 14.14
C ILE A 183 13.89 -6.62 14.48
N SER A 184 14.71 -5.66 14.08
CA SER A 184 14.44 -4.24 14.25
C SER A 184 14.33 -3.57 12.87
N VAL A 185 13.17 -2.99 12.58
CA VAL A 185 12.89 -2.23 11.36
C VAL A 185 12.77 -0.74 11.73
N PRO A 186 13.79 0.08 11.47
CA PRO A 186 13.72 1.51 11.73
C PRO A 186 12.82 2.21 10.71
N ILE A 187 12.07 3.23 11.15
CA ILE A 187 11.29 4.10 10.26
C ILE A 187 12.07 5.41 10.10
N ASN A 188 13.12 5.36 9.29
CA ASN A 188 14.08 6.46 9.14
C ASN A 188 13.45 7.63 8.40
N GLY A 189 13.84 8.86 8.74
CA GLY A 189 13.32 10.05 8.09
C GLY A 189 13.57 11.31 8.90
N ILE A 190 12.90 12.38 8.48
CA ILE A 190 12.91 13.68 9.15
C ILE A 190 11.67 13.93 10.02
N GLY A 191 10.75 12.96 10.07
CA GLY A 191 9.51 13.06 10.84
C GLY A 191 8.59 14.16 10.32
N GLU A 192 7.94 14.88 11.22
CA GLU A 192 7.10 16.03 10.87
C GLU A 192 7.91 17.33 10.66
N ASN A 193 9.23 17.27 10.83
CA ASN A 193 10.16 18.40 10.76
C ASN A 193 9.72 19.55 11.69
N LEU A 194 9.46 19.25 12.97
CA LEU A 194 8.89 20.19 13.95
C LEU A 194 9.89 21.27 14.44
N SER A 195 10.96 21.54 13.69
CA SER A 195 12.07 22.44 14.07
C SER A 195 12.93 21.92 15.23
N GLY A 196 12.79 20.64 15.60
CA GLY A 196 13.49 20.02 16.72
C GLY A 196 15.00 19.92 16.50
N LYS A 197 15.78 20.10 17.58
CA LYS A 197 17.24 19.86 17.58
C LYS A 197 17.59 18.39 17.81
N ASN A 198 16.61 17.59 18.25
CA ASN A 198 16.79 16.23 18.72
C ASN A 198 15.77 15.30 18.06
N VAL A 199 16.25 14.47 17.13
CA VAL A 199 15.43 13.59 16.32
C VAL A 199 15.93 12.15 16.48
N LYS A 200 15.00 11.23 16.72
CA LYS A 200 15.24 9.78 16.75
C LYS A 200 14.10 9.06 16.04
N ALA A 201 14.45 8.28 15.03
CA ALA A 201 13.48 7.45 14.31
C ALA A 201 12.84 6.39 15.24
N PRO A 202 11.51 6.18 15.15
CA PRO A 202 10.87 5.05 15.82
C PRO A 202 11.27 3.73 15.13
N LYS A 203 11.10 2.61 15.83
CA LYS A 203 11.42 1.29 15.28
C LYS A 203 10.29 0.30 15.56
N LEU A 204 10.01 -0.54 14.57
CA LEU A 204 9.20 -1.73 14.71
C LEU A 204 10.10 -2.90 15.12
N LEU A 205 9.79 -3.53 16.24
CA LEU A 205 10.49 -4.70 16.76
C LEU A 205 9.62 -5.94 16.56
N LEU A 206 10.18 -6.96 15.93
CA LEU A 206 9.46 -8.17 15.52
C LEU A 206 10.18 -9.41 16.03
N THR A 207 9.48 -10.33 16.67
CA THR A 207 10.03 -11.64 17.04
C THR A 207 9.09 -12.74 16.58
N PHE A 208 9.60 -13.67 15.76
CA PHE A 208 8.84 -14.87 15.40
C PHE A 208 8.99 -15.93 16.48
N ASN A 209 7.88 -16.41 17.02
CA ASN A 209 7.87 -17.30 18.17
C ASN A 209 7.80 -18.77 17.74
N ALA A 210 8.21 -19.67 18.64
CA ALA A 210 8.22 -21.11 18.37
C ALA A 210 6.81 -21.70 18.17
N ASP A 211 5.79 -21.04 18.71
CA ASP A 211 4.36 -21.39 18.57
C ASP A 211 3.74 -20.85 17.27
N LYS A 212 4.56 -20.34 16.35
CA LYS A 212 4.18 -19.75 15.07
C LYS A 212 3.42 -18.41 15.18
N THR A 213 3.45 -17.76 16.34
CA THR A 213 2.96 -16.37 16.50
C THR A 213 4.07 -15.35 16.22
N MET A 214 3.72 -14.07 16.14
CA MET A 214 4.68 -12.97 16.09
C MET A 214 4.45 -11.98 17.21
N SER A 215 5.50 -11.69 17.97
CA SER A 215 5.53 -10.58 18.91
C SER A 215 5.91 -9.29 18.19
N ILE A 216 5.12 -8.24 18.39
CA ILE A 216 5.24 -6.91 17.79
C ILE A 216 5.40 -5.91 18.93
N GLU A 217 6.42 -5.07 18.85
CA GLU A 217 6.70 -4.01 19.83
C GLU A 217 7.16 -2.74 19.10
N SER A 218 6.84 -1.58 19.66
CA SER A 218 7.35 -0.29 19.20
C SER A 218 8.49 0.17 20.10
N ALA A 219 9.62 0.54 19.50
CA ALA A 219 10.61 1.38 20.16
C ALA A 219 10.34 2.85 19.81
N THR A 220 9.95 3.63 20.81
CA THR A 220 9.56 5.03 20.65
C THR A 220 10.67 5.89 20.02
N GLY A 221 10.28 6.62 18.99
CA GLY A 221 11.03 7.71 18.37
C GLY A 221 10.54 9.08 18.87
N TYR A 222 11.25 10.15 18.54
CA TYR A 222 10.88 11.50 18.92
C TYR A 222 11.43 12.55 17.94
N ASP A 223 10.75 13.69 17.88
CA ASP A 223 11.20 14.94 17.26
C ASP A 223 10.87 16.07 18.24
N ASN A 224 11.89 16.65 18.88
CA ASN A 224 11.73 17.70 19.90
C ASN A 224 12.87 18.71 19.94
N ASP A 225 12.65 19.80 20.65
CA ASP A 225 13.60 20.91 20.84
C ASP A 225 14.85 20.55 21.68
N GLY A 226 14.84 19.41 22.36
CA GLY A 226 15.94 18.93 23.20
C GLY A 226 16.06 19.62 24.56
N ASP A 227 15.03 20.35 25.03
CA ASP A 227 15.09 21.03 26.33
C ASP A 227 15.08 20.02 27.49
N SER A 228 16.15 20.05 28.29
CA SER A 228 16.32 19.21 29.48
C SER A 228 15.33 19.50 30.62
N THR A 229 14.69 20.66 30.63
CA THR A 229 13.71 21.08 31.65
C THR A 229 12.28 20.68 31.30
N GLY A 230 12.07 20.23 30.06
CA GLY A 230 10.78 19.77 29.55
C GLY A 230 10.72 19.99 28.04
N ALA A 231 10.97 18.95 27.26
CA ALA A 231 11.01 19.08 25.81
C ALA A 231 9.63 19.40 25.20
N THR A 232 9.61 20.29 24.21
CA THR A 232 8.44 20.52 23.35
C THR A 232 8.66 19.80 22.02
N GLY A 233 7.66 19.03 21.58
CA GLY A 233 7.74 18.22 20.37
C GLY A 233 6.74 17.07 20.35
N ALA A 234 7.16 15.93 19.81
CA ALA A 234 6.34 14.73 19.78
C ALA A 234 7.17 13.44 19.94
N ASN A 235 6.52 12.44 20.54
CA ASN A 235 6.96 11.05 20.50
C ASN A 235 6.13 10.28 19.48
N TYR A 236 6.74 9.29 18.85
CA TYR A 236 6.14 8.46 17.82
C TYR A 236 6.31 6.99 18.15
N ASP A 237 5.21 6.25 18.12
CA ASP A 237 5.21 4.80 18.26
C ASP A 237 4.65 4.14 17.00
N VAL A 238 5.21 3.00 16.61
CA VAL A 238 4.77 2.27 15.43
C VAL A 238 3.57 1.40 15.75
N VAL A 239 2.55 1.45 14.89
CA VAL A 239 1.38 0.58 14.95
C VAL A 239 1.28 -0.22 13.65
N VAL A 240 1.05 -1.53 13.76
CA VAL A 240 0.93 -2.42 12.60
C VAL A 240 -0.53 -2.62 12.24
N ASP A 241 -0.93 -2.11 11.07
CA ASP A 241 -2.29 -2.25 10.53
C ASP A 241 -2.49 -3.61 9.86
N MET A 242 -1.46 -4.06 9.14
CA MET A 242 -1.55 -5.27 8.31
C MET A 242 -0.18 -5.93 8.17
N ILE A 243 -0.18 -7.27 8.22
CA ILE A 243 0.96 -8.11 7.81
C ILE A 243 0.50 -8.97 6.64
N ALA A 244 1.31 -9.00 5.59
CA ALA A 244 1.10 -9.87 4.44
C ALA A 244 2.40 -10.56 4.06
N THR A 245 2.31 -11.75 3.46
CA THR A 245 3.46 -12.29 2.71
C THR A 245 3.59 -11.57 1.37
N TYR A 246 4.72 -11.73 0.68
CA TYR A 246 4.89 -11.31 -0.70
C TYR A 246 5.94 -12.16 -1.40
N SER A 247 5.93 -12.07 -2.73
CA SER A 247 7.00 -12.51 -3.61
C SER A 247 7.40 -11.37 -4.55
N VAL A 248 8.60 -11.45 -5.12
CA VAL A 248 9.16 -10.50 -6.06
C VAL A 248 9.05 -11.06 -7.48
N GLN A 249 8.68 -10.20 -8.42
CA GLN A 249 8.62 -10.51 -9.84
C GLN A 249 9.19 -9.37 -10.68
N THR A 250 9.34 -9.61 -11.98
CA THR A 250 9.70 -8.56 -12.93
C THR A 250 8.60 -7.51 -13.03
N ALA A 251 8.99 -6.24 -13.20
CA ALA A 251 8.05 -5.13 -13.37
C ALA A 251 6.97 -5.42 -14.43
N MET A 252 5.76 -4.93 -14.16
CA MET A 252 4.60 -5.14 -15.01
C MET A 252 4.10 -3.84 -15.64
N SER A 253 3.53 -3.96 -16.83
CA SER A 253 2.85 -2.85 -17.48
C SER A 253 1.61 -2.46 -16.69
N GLN A 254 1.47 -1.15 -16.43
CA GLN A 254 0.35 -0.59 -15.67
C GLN A 254 -0.80 -0.23 -16.59
N MET A 255 -2.03 -0.55 -16.16
CA MET A 255 -3.25 -0.22 -16.89
C MET A 255 -3.58 1.27 -16.76
N PRO A 256 -3.93 1.95 -17.86
CA PRO A 256 -4.30 3.36 -17.82
C PRO A 256 -5.71 3.54 -17.22
N GLU A 257 -5.97 4.74 -16.68
CA GLU A 257 -7.25 5.11 -16.02
C GLU A 257 -8.49 4.97 -16.93
N THR A 258 -8.28 4.88 -18.25
CA THR A 258 -9.35 4.69 -19.24
C THR A 258 -9.89 3.26 -19.30
N VAL A 259 -9.17 2.28 -18.74
CA VAL A 259 -9.61 0.88 -18.67
C VAL A 259 -10.62 0.71 -17.55
N ASN A 260 -11.79 0.16 -17.86
CA ASN A 260 -12.72 -0.29 -16.82
C ASN A 260 -12.43 -1.76 -16.49
N PHE A 261 -12.07 -2.03 -15.24
CA PHE A 261 -12.00 -3.40 -14.74
C PHE A 261 -13.38 -3.99 -14.50
N PHE A 262 -14.36 -3.12 -14.20
CA PHE A 262 -15.76 -3.48 -14.10
C PHE A 262 -16.65 -2.31 -14.53
N THR A 263 -17.75 -2.64 -15.20
CA THR A 263 -18.89 -1.75 -15.46
C THR A 263 -20.17 -2.55 -15.35
N GLY A 264 -21.16 -2.04 -14.62
CA GLY A 264 -22.44 -2.71 -14.45
C GLY A 264 -23.22 -2.11 -13.29
N SER A 265 -24.01 -2.94 -12.61
CA SER A 265 -24.60 -2.65 -11.30
C SER A 265 -24.63 -3.98 -10.56
N ALA A 266 -23.69 -4.16 -9.63
CA ALA A 266 -23.49 -5.42 -8.92
C ALA A 266 -23.14 -5.17 -7.45
N SER A 267 -23.40 -6.18 -6.62
CA SER A 267 -23.02 -6.22 -5.20
C SER A 267 -22.46 -7.60 -4.86
N GLY A 268 -21.79 -7.70 -3.71
CA GLY A 268 -21.06 -8.92 -3.34
C GLY A 268 -19.80 -9.10 -4.16
N ASP A 269 -19.56 -10.33 -4.61
CA ASP A 269 -18.33 -10.74 -5.31
C ASP A 269 -18.33 -10.25 -6.77
N ILE A 270 -17.42 -9.33 -7.08
CA ILE A 270 -17.27 -8.68 -8.38
C ILE A 270 -15.90 -9.03 -8.96
N ALA A 271 -15.91 -9.85 -10.01
CA ALA A 271 -14.72 -10.15 -10.78
C ALA A 271 -14.24 -8.91 -11.56
N LEU A 272 -12.94 -8.66 -11.51
CA LEU A 272 -12.27 -7.56 -12.20
C LEU A 272 -11.62 -8.09 -13.48
N SER A 273 -12.03 -7.53 -14.62
CA SER A 273 -11.53 -7.92 -15.93
C SER A 273 -10.23 -7.19 -16.26
N GLY A 274 -9.24 -7.91 -16.80
CA GLY A 274 -7.97 -7.31 -17.23
C GLY A 274 -7.00 -6.99 -16.10
N THR A 275 -7.32 -7.34 -14.85
CA THR A 275 -6.38 -7.30 -13.73
C THR A 275 -5.63 -8.62 -13.59
N THR A 276 -4.47 -8.59 -12.95
CA THR A 276 -3.80 -9.79 -12.44
C THR A 276 -4.40 -10.24 -11.11
N ASP A 277 -4.02 -11.43 -10.64
CA ASP A 277 -4.55 -12.03 -9.41
C ASP A 277 -4.30 -11.17 -8.16
N PHE A 278 -3.24 -10.37 -8.11
CA PHE A 278 -2.92 -9.51 -6.96
C PHE A 278 -3.00 -8.02 -7.31
N LEU A 279 -3.66 -7.66 -8.43
CA LEU A 279 -3.87 -6.28 -8.86
C LEU A 279 -2.57 -5.48 -9.07
N GLU A 280 -1.47 -6.15 -9.44
CA GLU A 280 -0.16 -5.52 -9.61
C GLU A 280 -0.11 -4.55 -10.80
N ASN A 281 -1.04 -4.68 -11.75
CA ASN A 281 -1.15 -3.82 -12.93
C ASN A 281 -2.08 -2.61 -12.75
N THR A 282 -2.52 -2.27 -11.53
CA THR A 282 -3.50 -1.20 -11.29
C THR A 282 -2.87 0.15 -10.91
N SER A 283 -1.90 0.66 -11.69
CA SER A 283 -1.24 1.98 -11.48
C SER A 283 -0.97 2.28 -9.98
N ASP A 284 -1.64 3.27 -9.37
CA ASP A 284 -1.50 3.64 -7.94
C ASP A 284 -2.60 3.04 -7.04
N GLY A 285 -3.62 2.40 -7.63
CA GLY A 285 -4.77 1.89 -6.92
C GLY A 285 -5.99 1.69 -7.83
N ILE A 286 -7.14 1.46 -7.21
CA ILE A 286 -8.46 1.36 -7.88
C ILE A 286 -9.41 2.42 -7.31
N GLU A 287 -10.20 3.02 -8.18
CA GLU A 287 -11.34 3.86 -7.84
C GLU A 287 -12.62 3.04 -8.05
N ILE A 288 -13.39 2.88 -6.98
CA ILE A 288 -14.68 2.21 -6.95
C ILE A 288 -15.75 3.29 -7.00
N THR A 289 -16.61 3.22 -8.01
CA THR A 289 -17.76 4.11 -8.16
C THR A 289 -19.04 3.34 -7.81
N PHE A 290 -19.81 3.84 -6.86
CA PHE A 290 -21.11 3.30 -6.48
C PHE A 290 -22.21 3.79 -7.42
N ASP A 291 -23.34 3.08 -7.46
CA ASP A 291 -24.55 3.58 -8.13
C ASP A 291 -25.08 4.85 -7.45
N ASN A 292 -25.78 5.70 -8.21
CA ASN A 292 -26.43 6.91 -7.69
C ASN A 292 -27.60 6.63 -6.74
N TYR A 293 -28.18 5.43 -6.85
CA TYR A 293 -29.28 4.98 -6.01
C TYR A 293 -29.06 3.54 -5.56
N PHE A 294 -29.41 3.25 -4.32
CA PHE A 294 -29.45 1.89 -3.78
C PHE A 294 -30.89 1.44 -3.55
N PHE A 295 -31.20 0.21 -3.94
CA PHE A 295 -32.50 -0.38 -3.66
C PHE A 295 -32.56 -0.83 -2.21
N VAL A 296 -33.57 -0.36 -1.49
CA VAL A 296 -33.74 -0.65 -0.04
C VAL A 296 -34.70 -1.80 0.22
N ASN A 297 -35.31 -2.36 -0.83
CA ASN A 297 -36.17 -3.52 -0.74
C ASN A 297 -35.86 -4.58 -1.81
N THR A 298 -36.24 -5.83 -1.54
CA THR A 298 -35.97 -6.98 -2.41
C THR A 298 -36.68 -6.92 -3.76
N ASN A 299 -37.74 -6.12 -3.88
CA ASN A 299 -38.53 -5.97 -5.10
C ASN A 299 -38.03 -4.82 -5.99
N ASN A 300 -36.94 -4.14 -5.62
CA ASN A 300 -36.33 -3.03 -6.35
C ASN A 300 -37.32 -1.91 -6.73
N ASN A 301 -38.32 -1.68 -5.88
CA ASN A 301 -39.37 -0.67 -6.08
C ASN A 301 -39.24 0.49 -5.10
N VAL A 302 -38.32 0.40 -4.13
CA VAL A 302 -37.95 1.50 -3.24
C VAL A 302 -36.44 1.67 -3.34
N ARG A 303 -36.00 2.91 -3.49
CA ARG A 303 -34.58 3.24 -3.56
C ARG A 303 -34.28 4.50 -2.75
N THR A 304 -33.04 4.64 -2.32
CA THR A 304 -32.54 5.86 -1.70
C THR A 304 -31.39 6.43 -2.51
N ASN A 305 -31.18 7.75 -2.43
CA ASN A 305 -30.00 8.36 -3.03
C ASN A 305 -28.75 7.89 -2.28
N SER A 306 -27.75 7.41 -3.00
CA SER A 306 -26.54 6.85 -2.39
C SER A 306 -25.73 7.88 -1.59
N ASN A 307 -25.86 9.18 -1.87
CA ASN A 307 -25.23 10.24 -1.07
C ASN A 307 -25.87 10.43 0.31
N ALA A 308 -27.08 9.89 0.54
CA ALA A 308 -27.67 9.82 1.87
C ALA A 308 -26.99 8.75 2.75
N VAL A 309 -26.11 7.94 2.16
CA VAL A 309 -25.42 6.81 2.79
C VAL A 309 -23.91 7.02 2.78
N PHE A 310 -23.34 7.43 1.64
CA PHE A 310 -21.92 7.73 1.49
C PHE A 310 -21.67 9.23 1.35
N ASN A 311 -20.58 9.71 1.95
CA ASN A 311 -20.10 11.09 1.76
C ASN A 311 -19.49 11.29 0.36
N SER A 312 -19.07 10.21 -0.29
CA SER A 312 -18.58 10.18 -1.66
C SER A 312 -18.99 8.88 -2.35
N LEU A 313 -19.52 8.97 -3.57
CA LEU A 313 -19.81 7.79 -4.39
C LEU A 313 -18.56 7.20 -5.04
N LYS A 314 -17.41 7.84 -4.85
CA LYS A 314 -16.12 7.40 -5.37
C LYS A 314 -15.18 7.14 -4.19
N ILE A 315 -14.68 5.92 -4.11
CA ILE A 315 -13.74 5.48 -3.08
C ILE A 315 -12.48 5.00 -3.76
N ARG A 316 -11.34 5.57 -3.36
CA ARG A 316 -10.02 5.12 -3.82
C ARG A 316 -9.43 4.16 -2.81
N ILE A 317 -9.06 2.97 -3.27
CA ILE A 317 -8.27 2.02 -2.50
C ILE A 317 -6.86 2.04 -3.07
N PRO A 318 -5.86 2.42 -2.27
CA PRO A 318 -4.49 2.55 -2.74
C PRO A 318 -3.80 1.18 -2.79
N LYS A 319 -2.81 1.06 -3.69
CA LYS A 319 -2.21 -0.22 -4.09
C LYS A 319 -1.52 -0.97 -2.96
N GLU A 320 -0.98 -0.26 -1.98
CA GLU A 320 -0.41 -0.87 -0.76
C GLU A 320 -1.43 -1.69 0.02
N LYS A 321 -2.73 -1.46 -0.17
CA LYS A 321 -3.83 -2.22 0.44
C LYS A 321 -4.32 -3.42 -0.40
N PHE A 322 -3.76 -3.65 -1.58
CA PHE A 322 -4.08 -4.85 -2.38
C PHE A 322 -3.35 -6.08 -1.86
N VAL A 323 -3.99 -6.69 -0.87
CA VAL A 323 -3.58 -7.95 -0.24
C VAL A 323 -4.80 -8.85 -0.22
N ASN A 324 -4.69 -10.06 -0.75
CA ASN A 324 -5.80 -11.00 -0.81
C ASN A 324 -6.27 -11.36 0.62
N GLY A 325 -7.56 -11.14 0.87
CA GLY A 325 -8.23 -11.27 2.16
C GLY A 325 -8.30 -9.98 3.00
N TYR A 326 -7.64 -8.90 2.56
CA TYR A 326 -7.69 -7.61 3.28
C TYR A 326 -9.07 -6.99 3.21
N LYS A 327 -9.58 -6.53 4.36
CA LYS A 327 -10.87 -5.87 4.50
C LYS A 327 -10.68 -4.37 4.62
N PHE A 328 -10.88 -3.65 3.52
CA PHE A 328 -10.81 -2.19 3.49
C PHE A 328 -12.03 -1.58 4.18
N ASN A 329 -11.82 -0.91 5.31
CA ASN A 329 -12.87 -0.29 6.11
C ASN A 329 -13.54 0.88 5.36
N LEU A 330 -14.87 0.84 5.26
CA LEU A 330 -15.68 1.87 4.61
C LEU A 330 -16.23 2.93 5.57
N SER A 331 -16.01 2.81 6.88
CA SER A 331 -16.68 3.63 7.90
C SER A 331 -16.46 5.13 7.71
N SER A 332 -15.25 5.55 7.30
CA SER A 332 -14.93 6.97 7.05
C SER A 332 -15.59 7.55 5.79
N PHE A 333 -16.10 6.70 4.91
CA PHE A 333 -16.79 7.10 3.68
C PHE A 333 -18.29 7.20 3.86
N LEU A 334 -18.83 6.79 5.01
CA LEU A 334 -20.25 6.82 5.30
C LEU A 334 -20.70 8.14 5.92
N GLN A 335 -21.96 8.48 5.68
CA GLN A 335 -22.64 9.57 6.36
C GLN A 335 -22.69 9.32 7.87
N PRO A 336 -22.75 10.37 8.70
CA PRO A 336 -22.93 10.22 10.13
C PRO A 336 -24.19 9.42 10.48
N LYS A 337 -24.12 8.63 11.55
CA LYS A 337 -25.30 7.96 12.12
C LYS A 337 -26.39 8.97 12.44
N GLY A 338 -27.62 8.70 12.02
CA GLY A 338 -28.75 9.61 12.17
C GLY A 338 -28.93 10.57 10.99
N THR A 339 -28.13 10.48 9.92
CA THR A 339 -28.42 11.19 8.68
C THR A 339 -29.75 10.71 8.11
N ARG A 340 -30.65 11.64 7.80
CA ARG A 340 -31.95 11.34 7.21
C ARG A 340 -31.76 10.81 5.80
N MET A 341 -32.38 9.68 5.52
CA MET A 341 -32.48 9.08 4.21
C MET A 341 -33.84 9.43 3.60
N THR A 342 -33.82 9.79 2.32
CA THR A 342 -35.03 10.02 1.54
C THR A 342 -35.22 8.83 0.61
N GLU A 343 -36.45 8.30 0.56
CA GLU A 343 -36.80 7.21 -0.32
C GLU A 343 -37.58 7.72 -1.55
N ASP A 344 -37.30 7.12 -2.70
CA ASP A 344 -38.16 7.17 -3.88
C ASP A 344 -38.87 5.82 -4.03
N ILE A 345 -40.16 5.86 -4.31
CA ILE A 345 -40.95 4.69 -4.68
C ILE A 345 -41.19 4.68 -6.18
N LYS A 346 -41.12 3.50 -6.78
CA LYS A 346 -41.50 3.25 -8.17
C LYS A 346 -43.02 3.15 -8.27
N SER A 347 -43.64 4.05 -9.00
CA SER A 347 -45.07 4.01 -9.30
C SER A 347 -45.43 2.81 -10.18
N ASN A 348 -46.73 2.50 -10.28
CA ASN A 348 -47.23 1.48 -11.22
C ASN A 348 -46.95 1.82 -12.69
N THR A 349 -46.66 3.09 -13.01
CA THR A 349 -46.25 3.54 -14.35
C THR A 349 -44.73 3.45 -14.58
N GLY A 350 -43.98 2.97 -13.58
CA GLY A 350 -42.53 2.82 -13.62
C GLY A 350 -41.74 4.10 -13.30
N MET A 351 -42.43 5.21 -13.00
CA MET A 351 -41.79 6.48 -12.64
C MET A 351 -41.37 6.49 -11.17
N TRP A 352 -40.23 7.09 -10.88
CA TRP A 352 -39.78 7.30 -9.50
C TRP A 352 -40.41 8.56 -8.93
N THR A 353 -41.02 8.45 -7.76
CA THR A 353 -41.61 9.58 -7.04
C THR A 353 -41.12 9.58 -5.61
N SER A 354 -40.78 10.76 -5.08
CA SER A 354 -40.39 10.91 -3.69
C SER A 354 -41.48 10.36 -2.75
N ASN A 355 -41.06 9.64 -1.73
CA ASN A 355 -41.90 9.18 -0.64
C ASN A 355 -41.70 10.07 0.60
N PRO A 356 -42.40 11.21 0.70
CA PRO A 356 -42.16 12.18 1.77
C PRO A 356 -42.53 11.67 3.16
N ASN A 357 -43.27 10.56 3.25
CA ASN A 357 -43.78 9.99 4.50
C ASN A 357 -42.89 8.89 5.09
N ALA A 358 -41.82 8.47 4.40
CA ALA A 358 -40.80 7.62 4.98
C ALA A 358 -39.69 8.48 5.59
N TYR A 359 -39.46 8.29 6.90
CA TYR A 359 -38.36 8.90 7.64
C TYR A 359 -37.44 7.79 8.11
N ASP A 360 -36.53 7.40 7.22
CA ASP A 360 -35.46 6.48 7.53
C ASP A 360 -34.21 7.26 7.93
N TYR A 361 -33.47 6.68 8.87
CA TYR A 361 -32.24 7.26 9.36
C TYR A 361 -31.11 6.26 9.17
N PHE A 362 -30.02 6.72 8.56
CA PHE A 362 -28.82 5.94 8.40
C PHE A 362 -28.34 5.44 9.76
N TYR A 363 -28.15 4.13 9.88
CA TYR A 363 -27.79 3.50 11.13
C TYR A 363 -26.89 2.30 10.88
N LEU A 364 -25.64 2.39 11.29
CA LEU A 364 -24.67 1.32 11.06
C LEU A 364 -24.59 0.39 12.28
N LEU A 365 -24.92 -0.89 12.09
CA LEU A 365 -24.75 -1.93 13.13
C LEU A 365 -23.39 -2.62 13.05
N ASN A 366 -22.86 -2.80 11.83
CA ASN A 366 -21.68 -3.61 11.54
C ASN A 366 -20.64 -2.74 10.83
N ASN A 367 -19.35 -3.05 11.01
CA ASN A 367 -18.26 -2.40 10.27
C ASN A 367 -18.33 -2.79 8.79
N PRO A 368 -18.65 -1.86 7.87
CA PRO A 368 -18.70 -2.15 6.46
C PRO A 368 -17.30 -2.15 5.89
N TYR A 369 -17.04 -3.08 4.98
CA TYR A 369 -15.79 -3.23 4.28
C TYR A 369 -15.97 -3.68 2.84
N ILE A 370 -14.92 -3.46 2.06
CA ILE A 370 -14.66 -4.12 0.78
C ILE A 370 -13.50 -5.08 1.00
N GLU A 371 -13.71 -6.36 0.69
CA GLU A 371 -12.64 -7.36 0.74
C GLU A 371 -11.92 -7.42 -0.61
N ILE A 372 -10.59 -7.39 -0.56
CA ILE A 372 -9.73 -7.59 -1.73
C ILE A 372 -9.55 -9.10 -1.95
N LYS A 373 -9.83 -9.56 -3.16
CA LYS A 373 -9.70 -10.98 -3.57
C LYS A 373 -8.87 -11.10 -4.85
N SER A 374 -8.59 -12.35 -5.22
CA SER A 374 -7.85 -12.67 -6.45
C SER A 374 -8.57 -12.13 -7.68
N ALA A 375 -8.00 -11.12 -8.34
CA ALA A 375 -8.61 -10.43 -9.48
C ALA A 375 -10.09 -10.06 -9.26
N ALA A 376 -10.46 -9.73 -8.02
CA ALA A 376 -11.84 -9.49 -7.61
C ALA A 376 -11.91 -8.60 -6.37
N ILE A 377 -13.08 -8.01 -6.15
CA ILE A 377 -13.44 -7.38 -4.88
C ILE A 377 -14.76 -7.96 -4.41
N ASP A 378 -14.98 -7.99 -3.09
CA ASP A 378 -16.26 -8.38 -2.51
C ASP A 378 -16.79 -7.28 -1.61
N LEU A 379 -18.02 -6.88 -1.85
CA LEU A 379 -18.77 -5.99 -0.97
C LEU A 379 -19.89 -6.80 -0.27
N PRO A 380 -19.56 -7.53 0.82
CA PRO A 380 -20.55 -8.28 1.57
C PRO A 380 -21.39 -7.38 2.50
N SER A 381 -21.01 -6.10 2.60
CA SER A 381 -21.54 -5.18 3.60
C SER A 381 -23.03 -4.89 3.38
N GLN A 382 -23.83 -5.28 4.37
CA GLN A 382 -25.21 -4.86 4.50
C GLN A 382 -25.25 -3.53 5.27
N ILE A 383 -25.72 -2.49 4.62
CA ILE A 383 -25.98 -1.20 5.26
C ILE A 383 -27.32 -1.29 5.96
N THR A 384 -27.31 -1.07 7.28
CA THR A 384 -28.53 -1.02 8.08
C THR A 384 -29.11 0.40 8.07
N TYR A 385 -30.42 0.51 8.23
CA TYR A 385 -31.11 1.78 8.49
C TYR A 385 -32.29 1.55 9.44
N SER A 386 -32.65 2.60 10.17
CA SER A 386 -33.74 2.58 11.14
C SER A 386 -34.94 3.31 10.55
N SER A 387 -36.08 2.63 10.45
CA SER A 387 -37.36 3.26 10.16
C SER A 387 -38.04 3.69 11.46
N THR A 388 -38.14 4.99 11.73
CA THR A 388 -39.08 5.48 12.74
C THR A 388 -40.46 5.58 12.11
N ILE A 389 -41.20 4.48 12.12
CA ILE A 389 -42.65 4.56 12.00
C ILE A 389 -43.12 5.09 13.36
N THR A 390 -43.70 6.28 13.35
CA THR A 390 -44.38 6.92 14.48
C THR A 390 -44.91 5.88 15.48
N SER A 391 -44.31 5.83 16.67
CA SER A 391 -44.70 5.04 17.86
C SER A 391 -44.43 3.51 17.94
N GLY A 392 -43.60 2.93 17.07
CA GLY A 392 -43.19 1.51 17.16
C GLY A 392 -41.71 1.27 17.55
N PRO A 393 -41.32 0.05 17.98
CA PRO A 393 -39.91 -0.30 18.19
C PRO A 393 -39.12 -0.14 16.88
N ILE A 394 -37.85 0.26 17.00
CA ILE A 394 -36.91 0.42 15.87
C ILE A 394 -36.82 -0.90 15.09
N THR A 395 -37.38 -0.94 13.87
CA THR A 395 -37.14 -2.04 12.93
C THR A 395 -35.89 -1.73 12.13
N ASN A 396 -34.85 -2.55 12.29
CA ASN A 396 -33.63 -2.47 11.51
C ASN A 396 -33.86 -3.14 10.16
N ASN A 397 -33.86 -2.35 9.10
CA ASN A 397 -33.84 -2.84 7.71
C ASN A 397 -32.42 -2.79 7.17
N TYR A 398 -32.14 -3.53 6.11
CA TYR A 398 -30.83 -3.53 5.48
C TYR A 398 -30.91 -3.57 3.96
N PHE A 399 -29.90 -3.01 3.30
CA PHE A 399 -29.68 -3.15 1.87
C PHE A 399 -28.20 -3.32 1.56
N VAL A 400 -27.91 -3.83 0.37
CA VAL A 400 -26.52 -4.00 -0.10
C VAL A 400 -26.23 -2.91 -1.12
N PRO A 401 -25.22 -2.06 -0.90
CA PRO A 401 -24.83 -1.07 -1.89
C PRO A 401 -24.36 -1.74 -3.18
N THR A 402 -24.59 -1.09 -4.30
CA THR A 402 -24.19 -1.58 -5.62
C THR A 402 -23.07 -0.72 -6.21
N ILE A 403 -22.10 -1.38 -6.81
CA ILE A 403 -20.97 -0.78 -7.51
C ILE A 403 -21.33 -0.69 -9.00
N SER A 404 -21.09 0.50 -9.57
CA SER A 404 -21.37 0.77 -10.97
C SER A 404 -20.14 0.60 -11.86
N LYS A 405 -18.95 0.87 -11.30
CA LYS A 405 -17.70 0.92 -12.06
C LYS A 405 -16.48 0.75 -11.15
N VAL A 406 -15.44 0.07 -11.67
CA VAL A 406 -14.11 -0.02 -11.06
C VAL A 406 -13.05 0.29 -12.11
N THR A 407 -12.14 1.22 -11.82
CA THR A 407 -11.04 1.65 -12.71
C THR A 407 -9.74 1.79 -11.95
N PRO A 408 -8.57 1.64 -12.60
CA PRO A 408 -7.32 2.09 -12.00
C PRO A 408 -7.32 3.62 -11.89
N TYR A 409 -6.53 4.18 -10.96
CA TYR A 409 -6.24 5.61 -10.90
C TYR A 409 -4.72 5.85 -10.83
N LYS A 410 -4.32 7.07 -11.21
CA LYS A 410 -2.98 7.61 -10.94
C LYS A 410 -3.12 8.96 -10.24
N ASN A 411 -2.28 9.23 -9.25
CA ASN A 411 -2.29 10.50 -8.50
C ASN A 411 -1.42 11.58 -9.15
#